data_AF-A0A1B6E8A2-F1
#
_entry.id   AF-A0A1B6E8A2-F1
#
_cell.length_a   1.000
_cell.length_b   1.000
_cell.length_c   1.000
_cell.angle_alpha   90.00
_cell.angle_beta   90.00
_cell.angle_gamma   90.00
#
_symmetry.space_group_name_H-M   'P 1'
#
loop_
_entity.id
_entity.type
_entity.pdbx_description
1 polymer ?
#
loop_
_entity_poly.entity_id
_entity_poly.type
_entity_poly.pdbx_seq_one_letter_code
_entity_poly.pdbx_strand_id
1 'polypeptide(L)'
;MTFSEQVEPLTRSIANNAQVEELCVTKNSVPLNEIRYQQLGEKGSGFRPRADGFQDFQKLRDKCLAEGKLFEDPEFDACDSSLFFRTPPRSLEWKRPMEIAENPRLFVEGATRFDVQQGELGDCWLLAAVANLTLSDNLFQQVVPDDQSFEDKYAGIFHFRFWQYGRWIDVVIDDRLPTYYGKLVYLHSSQENE
;
A
#
# COMPACT_ATOMS: atom_id res chain seq x y z
N MET A 1 47.45 -48.94 5.90
CA MET A 1 47.02 -47.55 6.17
C MET A 1 45.66 -47.39 5.53
N THR A 2 44.63 -47.53 6.35
CA THR A 2 43.21 -47.53 6.04
C THR A 2 42.66 -46.11 6.12
N PHE A 3 41.83 -45.69 5.16
CA PHE A 3 40.77 -44.67 5.28
C PHE A 3 39.84 -44.91 4.06
N SER A 4 38.78 -45.71 4.15
CA SER A 4 37.39 -45.38 4.59
C SER A 4 36.89 -44.06 3.98
N GLU A 5 36.09 -44.10 2.91
CA GLU A 5 34.62 -44.20 2.94
C GLU A 5 33.95 -42.83 3.02
N GLN A 6 33.34 -42.37 1.91
CA GLN A 6 32.24 -41.39 1.91
C GLN A 6 31.41 -41.59 0.63
N VAL A 7 30.26 -42.27 0.76
CA VAL A 7 29.08 -42.08 -0.10
C VAL A 7 27.89 -41.84 0.83
N GLU A 8 27.21 -40.71 0.59
CA GLU A 8 25.85 -40.29 1.01
C GLU A 8 25.55 -39.91 2.48
N PRO A 9 24.46 -39.14 2.79
CA PRO A 9 23.54 -38.33 1.94
C PRO A 9 23.31 -36.88 2.46
N LEU A 10 22.85 -35.98 1.57
CA LEU A 10 22.31 -34.66 1.92
C LEU A 10 20.90 -34.82 2.54
N THR A 11 20.80 -34.91 3.86
CA THR A 11 19.53 -34.62 4.56
C THR A 11 19.73 -33.89 5.89
N ARG A 12 18.96 -32.80 6.02
CA ARG A 12 18.54 -32.08 7.23
C ARG A 12 19.59 -31.27 8.01
N SER A 13 19.42 -29.95 7.94
CA SER A 13 19.21 -29.17 9.16
C SER A 13 18.27 -28.00 8.88
N ILE A 14 17.06 -28.12 9.44
CA ILE A 14 16.12 -27.02 9.67
C ILE A 14 16.54 -26.43 11.03
N ALA A 15 17.18 -25.27 11.01
CA ALA A 15 17.53 -24.42 12.16
C ALA A 15 18.17 -23.15 11.55
N ASN A 16 17.76 -21.90 11.73
CA ASN A 16 16.95 -21.25 12.76
C ASN A 16 16.27 -20.02 12.12
N ASN A 17 14.94 -19.91 12.21
CA ASN A 17 14.23 -18.67 11.84
C ASN A 17 14.52 -17.50 12.81
N ALA A 18 15.01 -17.78 14.02
CA ALA A 18 15.29 -16.76 15.04
C ALA A 18 16.47 -15.84 14.69
N GLN A 19 17.44 -16.29 13.87
CA GLN A 19 18.59 -15.45 13.51
C GLN A 19 18.31 -14.46 12.38
N VAL A 20 17.22 -14.64 11.62
CA VAL A 20 16.84 -13.71 10.55
C VAL A 20 16.14 -12.48 11.14
N GLU A 21 15.43 -12.64 12.27
CA GLU A 21 14.78 -11.54 12.99
C GLU A 21 15.80 -10.67 13.76
N GLU A 22 16.89 -11.26 14.27
CA GLU A 22 17.84 -10.54 15.13
C GLU A 22 18.79 -9.60 14.36
N LEU A 23 18.92 -9.77 13.03
CA LEU A 23 19.77 -8.91 12.19
C LEU A 23 19.10 -7.59 11.77
N CYS A 24 17.76 -7.56 11.66
CA CYS A 24 17.04 -6.34 11.28
C CYS A 24 16.87 -5.35 12.45
N VAL A 25 16.98 -5.83 13.69
CA VAL A 25 16.77 -5.04 14.93
C VAL A 25 18.11 -4.65 15.58
N THR A 26 19.15 -4.35 14.78
CA THR A 26 20.44 -3.89 15.33
C THR A 26 20.56 -2.36 15.32
N LYS A 27 20.25 -1.78 16.49
CA LYS A 27 20.87 -0.59 17.14
C LYS A 27 20.91 0.78 16.43
N ASN A 28 20.24 0.98 15.29
CA ASN A 28 20.08 2.30 14.66
C ASN A 28 18.63 2.58 14.19
N SER A 29 17.62 2.02 14.86
CA SER A 29 16.24 2.37 14.55
C SER A 29 15.96 3.79 15.04
N VAL A 30 15.77 4.72 14.11
CA VAL A 30 15.25 6.06 14.42
C VAL A 30 13.91 5.87 15.14
N PRO A 31 13.72 6.45 16.34
CA PRO A 31 12.43 6.44 17.03
C PRO A 31 11.31 6.88 16.09
N LEU A 32 10.14 6.22 16.10
CA LEU A 32 9.03 6.52 15.15
C LEU A 32 8.64 8.01 15.12
N ASN A 33 8.78 8.70 16.26
CA ASN A 33 8.52 10.15 16.41
C ASN A 33 9.59 11.07 15.79
N GLU A 34 10.75 10.55 15.41
CA GLU A 34 11.83 11.29 14.72
C GLU A 34 11.85 11.01 13.21
N ILE A 35 10.96 10.14 12.72
CA ILE A 35 10.87 9.82 11.30
C ILE A 35 10.25 10.99 10.54
N ARG A 36 11.02 11.55 9.61
CA ARG A 36 10.55 12.61 8.72
C ARG A 36 9.93 12.01 7.46
N TYR A 37 8.64 12.27 7.28
CA TYR A 37 7.90 11.99 6.05
C TYR A 37 7.96 13.21 5.12
N GLN A 38 8.41 13.02 3.88
CA GLN A 38 8.39 14.05 2.84
C GLN A 38 7.11 13.91 2.04
N GLN A 39 6.40 15.01 1.80
CA GLN A 39 5.22 14.98 0.93
C GLN A 39 5.62 14.76 -0.53
N LEU A 40 4.78 14.07 -1.29
CA LEU A 40 5.00 13.90 -2.73
C LEU A 40 5.09 15.27 -3.41
N GLY A 41 6.19 15.51 -4.12
CA GLY A 41 6.49 16.78 -4.78
C GLY A 41 7.32 17.77 -3.97
N GLU A 42 7.67 17.46 -2.71
CA GLU A 42 8.67 18.26 -1.98
C GLU A 42 10.03 18.26 -2.69
N LYS A 43 10.79 19.35 -2.53
CA LYS A 43 12.17 19.44 -3.02
C LYS A 43 13.00 18.30 -2.44
N GLY A 44 13.44 17.41 -3.32
CA GLY A 44 14.20 16.24 -2.95
C GLY A 44 13.43 14.95 -3.14
N SER A 45 12.09 14.92 -3.06
CA SER A 45 11.27 13.69 -3.14
C SER A 45 11.55 12.81 -4.37
N GLY A 46 12.11 13.39 -5.44
CA GLY A 46 12.47 12.67 -6.67
C GLY A 46 11.34 12.65 -7.68
N PHE A 47 10.15 13.14 -7.31
CA PHE A 47 9.01 13.34 -8.18
C PHE A 47 8.74 14.83 -8.39
N ARG A 48 8.41 15.19 -9.63
CA ARG A 48 7.90 16.53 -9.97
C ARG A 48 6.40 16.36 -10.25
N PRO A 49 5.52 16.90 -9.40
CA PRO A 49 4.08 16.76 -9.61
C PRO A 49 3.63 17.56 -10.83
N ARG A 50 2.55 17.10 -11.46
CA ARG A 50 1.76 17.81 -12.48
C ARG A 50 1.10 19.06 -11.87
N ALA A 51 0.62 18.98 -10.63
CA ALA A 51 0.05 20.07 -9.88
C ALA A 51 1.12 20.96 -9.22
N ASP A 52 0.82 22.25 -9.07
CA ASP A 52 1.71 23.19 -8.39
C ASP A 52 1.78 22.89 -6.89
N GLY A 53 2.97 22.53 -6.40
CA GLY A 53 3.25 22.35 -4.97
C GLY A 53 3.52 20.89 -4.59
N PHE A 54 3.31 20.55 -3.32
CA PHE A 54 3.38 19.18 -2.82
C PHE A 54 2.00 18.77 -2.30
N GLN A 55 1.67 17.49 -2.40
CA GLN A 55 0.38 16.97 -1.95
C GLN A 55 0.44 16.69 -0.44
N ASP A 56 -0.23 17.55 0.35
CA ASP A 56 -0.36 17.40 1.80
C ASP A 56 -1.75 16.81 2.12
N PHE A 57 -1.78 15.59 2.64
CA PHE A 57 -3.02 14.85 2.91
C PHE A 57 -4.03 15.65 3.72
N GLN A 58 -3.62 16.22 4.86
CA GLN A 58 -4.54 16.92 5.76
C GLN A 58 -5.11 18.18 5.12
N LYS A 59 -4.26 18.97 4.44
CA LYS A 59 -4.73 20.19 3.74
C LYS A 59 -5.67 19.87 2.59
N LEU A 60 -5.38 18.84 1.81
CA LEU A 60 -6.22 18.43 0.68
C LEU A 60 -7.57 17.90 1.17
N ARG A 61 -7.57 17.02 2.18
CA ARG A 61 -8.80 16.52 2.82
C ARG A 61 -9.65 17.65 3.36
N ASP A 62 -9.07 18.53 4.18
CA ASP A 62 -9.81 19.60 4.83
C ASP A 62 -10.36 20.61 3.81
N LYS A 63 -9.66 20.84 2.69
CA LYS A 63 -10.16 21.63 1.56
C LYS A 63 -11.36 20.96 0.89
N CYS A 64 -11.27 19.65 0.58
CA CYS A 64 -12.36 18.89 -0.02
C CYS A 64 -13.61 18.89 0.88
N LEU A 65 -13.43 18.70 2.19
CA LEU A 65 -14.50 18.80 3.18
C LEU A 65 -15.14 20.19 3.20
N ALA A 66 -14.34 21.26 3.19
CA ALA A 66 -14.83 22.63 3.19
C ALA A 66 -15.62 22.97 1.90
N GLU A 67 -15.24 22.39 0.76
CA GLU A 67 -15.94 22.57 -0.51
C GLU A 67 -17.13 21.62 -0.71
N GLY A 68 -17.29 20.62 0.15
CA GLY A 68 -18.33 19.57 -0.01
C GLY A 68 -18.10 18.70 -1.26
N LYS A 69 -16.84 18.45 -1.62
CA LYS A 69 -16.45 17.66 -2.78
C LYS A 69 -15.56 16.50 -2.38
N LEU A 70 -15.54 15.46 -3.20
CA LEU A 70 -14.58 14.36 -3.07
C LEU A 70 -13.29 14.73 -3.82
N PHE A 71 -12.17 14.27 -3.30
CA PHE A 71 -10.87 14.47 -3.90
C PHE A 71 -10.78 13.73 -5.25
N GLU A 72 -10.10 14.38 -6.20
CA GLU A 72 -9.73 13.79 -7.46
C GLU A 72 -8.24 14.03 -7.63
N ASP A 73 -7.46 12.96 -7.73
CA ASP A 73 -6.00 13.08 -7.74
C ASP A 73 -5.50 13.64 -9.08
N PRO A 74 -4.91 14.85 -9.11
CA PRO A 74 -4.36 15.42 -10.33
C PRO A 74 -3.06 14.73 -10.78
N GLU A 75 -2.43 13.91 -9.92
CA GLU A 75 -1.24 13.14 -10.24
C GLU A 75 -1.57 11.75 -10.78
N PHE A 76 -2.78 11.23 -10.53
CA PHE A 76 -3.23 9.92 -10.99
C PHE A 76 -4.70 9.94 -11.39
N ASP A 77 -4.96 10.24 -12.67
CA ASP A 77 -6.33 10.43 -13.17
C ASP A 77 -7.08 9.08 -13.20
N ALA A 78 -8.38 9.07 -12.91
CA ALA A 78 -9.20 7.86 -12.99
C ALA A 78 -9.56 7.50 -14.45
N CYS A 79 -8.56 7.13 -15.24
CA CYS A 79 -8.68 6.81 -16.66
C CYS A 79 -7.70 5.72 -17.10
N ASP A 80 -7.91 5.17 -18.29
CA ASP A 80 -7.13 4.03 -18.79
C ASP A 80 -5.62 4.32 -18.90
N SER A 81 -5.21 5.56 -19.17
CA SER A 81 -3.79 5.90 -19.26
C SER A 81 -3.03 5.82 -17.93
N SER A 82 -3.75 5.81 -16.81
CA SER A 82 -3.16 5.63 -15.47
C SER A 82 -2.81 4.17 -15.19
N LEU A 83 -3.42 3.22 -15.92
CA LEU A 83 -3.20 1.78 -15.75
C LEU A 83 -2.43 1.16 -16.91
N PHE A 84 -2.62 1.68 -18.12
CA PHE A 84 -2.12 1.06 -19.33
C PHE A 84 -1.28 2.04 -20.16
N PHE A 85 -0.08 1.60 -20.53
CA PHE A 85 0.75 2.28 -21.54
C PHE A 85 0.27 2.03 -22.98
N ARG A 86 -0.75 1.19 -23.16
CA ARG A 86 -1.32 0.77 -24.44
C ARG A 86 -2.85 0.71 -24.32
N THR A 87 -3.55 0.52 -25.43
CA THR A 87 -5.00 0.32 -25.41
C THR A 87 -5.38 -0.83 -24.47
N PRO A 88 -6.30 -0.61 -23.52
CA PRO A 88 -6.71 -1.64 -22.60
C PRO A 88 -7.46 -2.76 -23.32
N PRO A 89 -7.39 -4.01 -22.81
CA PRO A 89 -8.11 -5.13 -23.41
C PRO A 89 -9.64 -5.06 -23.22
N ARG A 90 -10.11 -4.24 -22.27
CA ARG A 90 -11.52 -4.02 -21.94
C ARG A 90 -11.72 -2.63 -21.35
N SER A 91 -12.94 -2.09 -21.45
CA SER A 91 -13.30 -0.82 -20.81
C SER A 91 -13.43 -1.03 -19.31
N LEU A 92 -12.67 -0.28 -18.52
CA LEU A 92 -12.80 -0.28 -17.07
C LEU A 92 -13.70 0.86 -16.60
N GLU A 93 -14.39 0.64 -15.49
CA GLU A 93 -15.19 1.66 -14.80
C GLU A 93 -14.48 2.01 -13.49
N TRP A 94 -14.21 3.29 -13.26
CA TRP A 94 -13.63 3.74 -12.01
C TRP A 94 -14.74 4.07 -11.02
N LYS A 95 -14.75 3.40 -9.87
CA LYS A 95 -15.79 3.53 -8.85
C LYS A 95 -15.16 3.68 -7.48
N ARG A 96 -15.80 4.46 -6.60
CA ARG A 96 -15.42 4.56 -5.19
C ARG A 96 -15.96 3.35 -4.42
N PRO A 97 -15.37 2.99 -3.26
CA PRO A 97 -15.84 1.87 -2.45
C PRO A 97 -17.32 1.99 -2.07
N MET A 98 -17.80 3.21 -1.81
CA MET A 98 -19.21 3.51 -1.51
C MET A 98 -20.18 3.19 -2.66
N GLU A 99 -19.68 3.04 -3.89
CA GLU A 99 -20.46 2.66 -5.08
C GLU A 99 -20.40 1.16 -5.38
N ILE A 100 -19.51 0.41 -4.69
CA ILE A 100 -19.22 -1.00 -4.94
C ILE A 100 -19.83 -1.88 -3.84
N ALA A 101 -19.70 -1.48 -2.57
CA ALA A 101 -20.12 -2.26 -1.42
C ALA A 101 -20.93 -1.43 -0.41
N GLU A 102 -21.80 -2.09 0.35
CA GLU A 102 -22.50 -1.48 1.47
C GLU A 102 -21.54 -1.35 2.67
N ASN A 103 -21.45 -0.16 3.27
CA ASN A 103 -20.58 0.15 4.41
C ASN A 103 -19.11 -0.28 4.21
N PRO A 104 -18.41 0.30 3.20
CA PRO A 104 -17.00 -0.02 2.96
C PRO A 104 -16.15 0.38 4.16
N ARG A 105 -15.13 -0.44 4.45
CA ARG A 105 -14.17 -0.23 5.51
C ARG A 105 -12.77 -0.34 4.93
N LEU A 106 -11.84 0.40 5.52
CA LEU A 106 -10.44 0.32 5.11
C LEU A 106 -9.80 -0.98 5.61
N PHE A 107 -10.21 -1.44 6.80
CA PHE A 107 -9.84 -2.72 7.39
C PHE A 107 -11.04 -3.32 8.12
N VAL A 108 -11.32 -4.60 7.92
CA VAL A 108 -12.37 -5.33 8.64
C VAL A 108 -11.69 -6.33 9.59
N GLU A 109 -11.81 -6.08 10.90
CA GLU A 109 -11.14 -6.84 11.98
C GLU A 109 -9.60 -6.69 12.04
N GLY A 110 -9.08 -5.64 11.41
CA GLY A 110 -7.65 -5.33 11.33
C GLY A 110 -7.03 -5.84 10.02
N ALA A 111 -5.88 -5.31 9.61
CA ALA A 111 -5.24 -5.77 8.39
C ALA A 111 -4.61 -7.15 8.63
N THR A 112 -5.14 -8.21 7.99
CA THR A 112 -4.54 -9.54 8.06
C THR A 112 -3.94 -9.93 6.71
N ARG A 113 -3.00 -10.87 6.74
CA ARG A 113 -2.43 -11.43 5.51
C ARG A 113 -3.46 -12.14 4.61
N PHE A 114 -4.65 -12.42 5.12
CA PHE A 114 -5.70 -13.13 4.40
C PHE A 114 -6.62 -12.19 3.61
N ASP A 115 -6.54 -10.88 3.87
CA ASP A 115 -7.32 -9.83 3.19
C ASP A 115 -6.71 -9.41 1.86
N VAL A 116 -5.84 -10.26 1.32
CA VAL A 116 -4.99 -9.94 0.17
C VAL A 116 -5.17 -11.02 -0.88
N GLN A 117 -6.15 -10.83 -1.78
CA GLN A 117 -6.33 -11.69 -2.96
C GLN A 117 -5.67 -11.06 -4.19
N GLN A 118 -4.85 -11.85 -4.87
CA GLN A 118 -4.22 -11.43 -6.11
C GLN A 118 -5.29 -11.28 -7.21
N GLY A 119 -5.42 -10.07 -7.75
CA GLY A 119 -6.22 -9.80 -8.93
C GLY A 119 -5.47 -10.12 -10.23
N GLU A 120 -5.82 -9.42 -11.31
CA GLU A 120 -5.22 -9.70 -12.63
C GLU A 120 -3.81 -9.12 -12.83
N LEU A 121 -3.24 -8.46 -11.82
CA LEU A 121 -1.89 -7.88 -11.90
C LEU A 121 -0.83 -8.90 -11.45
N GLY A 122 0.33 -8.87 -12.10
CA GLY A 122 1.50 -9.69 -11.75
C GLY A 122 2.29 -9.16 -10.55
N ASP A 123 1.60 -8.64 -9.53
CA ASP A 123 2.13 -7.92 -8.37
C ASP A 123 2.27 -8.79 -7.12
N CYS A 124 2.36 -10.12 -7.28
CA CYS A 124 2.51 -11.09 -6.17
C CYS A 124 3.66 -10.76 -5.21
N TRP A 125 4.72 -10.12 -5.71
CA TRP A 125 5.85 -9.66 -4.91
C TRP A 125 5.48 -8.51 -3.95
N LEU A 126 4.57 -7.62 -4.35
CA LEU A 126 4.06 -6.53 -3.51
C LEU A 126 3.05 -7.07 -2.49
N LEU A 127 2.15 -7.94 -2.94
CA LEU A 127 1.17 -8.63 -2.11
C LEU A 127 1.85 -9.37 -0.94
N ALA A 128 2.90 -10.15 -1.24
CA ALA A 128 3.67 -10.85 -0.23
C ALA A 128 4.38 -9.90 0.75
N ALA A 129 4.82 -8.73 0.28
CA ALA A 129 5.43 -7.73 1.16
C ALA A 129 4.40 -7.11 2.12
N VAL A 130 3.23 -6.71 1.61
CA VAL A 130 2.13 -6.15 2.42
C VAL A 130 1.62 -7.17 3.43
N ALA A 131 1.42 -8.42 3.02
CA ALA A 131 1.02 -9.51 3.90
C ALA A 131 2.02 -9.83 5.03
N ASN A 132 3.31 -9.49 4.85
CA ASN A 132 4.30 -9.59 5.92
C ASN A 132 4.31 -8.34 6.82
N LEU A 133 3.99 -7.16 6.27
CA LEU A 133 3.86 -5.93 7.06
C LEU A 133 2.74 -6.04 8.09
N THR A 134 1.63 -6.69 7.75
CA THR A 134 0.49 -6.92 8.67
C THR A 134 0.85 -7.77 9.89
N LEU A 135 1.99 -8.46 9.90
CA LEU A 135 2.48 -9.20 11.08
C LEU A 135 3.08 -8.28 12.16
N SER A 136 3.28 -6.99 11.86
CA SER A 136 3.83 -6.01 12.79
C SER A 136 3.06 -4.69 12.72
N ASP A 137 2.18 -4.47 13.69
CA ASP A 137 1.33 -3.26 13.75
C ASP A 137 2.13 -1.96 13.62
N ASN A 138 3.30 -1.87 14.27
CA ASN A 138 4.16 -0.68 14.20
C ASN A 138 4.67 -0.40 12.78
N LEU A 139 5.12 -1.45 12.06
CA LEU A 139 5.60 -1.30 10.69
C LEU A 139 4.44 -1.08 9.72
N PHE A 140 3.30 -1.72 9.98
CA PHE A 140 2.09 -1.51 9.22
C PHE A 140 1.61 -0.06 9.32
N GLN A 141 1.46 0.48 10.54
CA GLN A 141 1.07 1.88 10.77
C GLN A 141 2.07 2.89 10.23
N GLN A 142 3.34 2.50 10.08
CA GLN A 142 4.35 3.33 9.44
C GLN A 142 4.10 3.49 7.93
N VAL A 143 3.50 2.49 7.28
CA VAL A 143 3.17 2.47 5.84
C VAL A 143 1.73 2.91 5.58
N VAL A 144 0.80 2.48 6.44
CA VAL A 144 -0.64 2.78 6.38
C VAL A 144 -1.04 3.50 7.67
N PRO A 145 -1.07 4.84 7.66
CA PRO A 145 -1.50 5.62 8.81
C PRO A 145 -2.95 5.30 9.21
N ASP A 146 -3.25 5.44 10.50
CA ASP A 146 -4.57 5.18 11.09
C ASP A 146 -5.46 6.44 11.19
N ASP A 147 -5.02 7.58 10.65
CA ASP A 147 -5.76 8.84 10.61
C ASP A 147 -6.65 9.01 9.36
N GLN A 148 -7.02 7.89 8.74
CA GLN A 148 -7.88 7.79 7.55
C GLN A 148 -9.02 6.77 7.74
N SER A 149 -10.21 7.11 7.25
CA SER A 149 -11.44 6.33 7.43
C SER A 149 -12.47 6.65 6.34
N PHE A 150 -13.38 5.70 6.09
CA PHE A 150 -14.58 5.93 5.27
C PHE A 150 -15.74 6.56 6.06
N GLU A 151 -15.66 6.60 7.41
CA GLU A 151 -16.73 7.09 8.28
C GLU A 151 -16.44 8.53 8.76
N ASP A 152 -15.28 8.77 9.37
CA ASP A 152 -14.91 10.09 9.89
C ASP A 152 -14.10 10.89 8.87
N LYS A 153 -14.47 12.16 8.67
CA LYS A 153 -13.78 13.11 7.75
C LYS A 153 -13.55 12.58 6.33
N TYR A 154 -14.44 11.70 5.86
CA TYR A 154 -14.34 11.14 4.52
C TYR A 154 -14.45 12.23 3.45
N ALA A 155 -13.45 12.26 2.56
CA ALA A 155 -13.41 13.16 1.41
C ALA A 155 -12.87 12.47 0.15
N GLY A 156 -12.97 11.13 0.07
CA GLY A 156 -12.48 10.36 -1.09
C GLY A 156 -10.97 10.42 -1.28
N ILE A 157 -10.22 10.57 -0.19
CA ILE A 157 -8.77 10.78 -0.18
C ILE A 157 -8.15 9.90 0.90
N PHE A 158 -7.05 9.23 0.55
CA PHE A 158 -6.24 8.39 1.43
C PHE A 158 -4.77 8.70 1.22
N HIS A 159 -3.92 8.22 2.13
CA HIS A 159 -2.48 8.33 1.95
C HIS A 159 -1.70 7.13 2.50
N PHE A 160 -0.52 6.93 1.92
CA PHE A 160 0.37 5.81 2.20
C PHE A 160 1.81 6.29 2.20
N ARG A 161 2.66 5.63 2.99
CA ARG A 161 4.06 6.02 3.18
C ARG A 161 4.97 4.95 2.62
N PHE A 162 5.82 5.34 1.66
CA PHE A 162 6.77 4.44 1.02
C PHE A 162 8.20 4.85 1.32
N TRP A 163 9.05 3.86 1.60
CA TRP A 163 10.49 4.09 1.69
C TRP A 163 11.10 4.05 0.29
N GLN A 164 11.54 5.19 -0.22
CA GLN A 164 12.11 5.33 -1.54
C GLN A 164 13.47 6.02 -1.49
N TYR A 165 14.49 5.32 -1.97
CA TYR A 165 15.87 5.83 -2.09
C TYR A 165 16.39 6.50 -0.81
N GLY A 166 16.16 5.88 0.35
CA GLY A 166 16.65 6.36 1.64
C GLY A 166 15.74 7.38 2.35
N ARG A 167 14.50 7.56 1.89
CA ARG A 167 13.57 8.56 2.42
C ARG A 167 12.16 8.02 2.49
N TRP A 168 11.40 8.47 3.49
CA TRP A 168 9.97 8.23 3.57
C TRP A 168 9.23 9.28 2.75
N ILE A 169 8.42 8.83 1.80
CA ILE A 169 7.57 9.66 0.96
C ILE A 169 6.11 9.36 1.30
N ASP A 170 5.36 10.39 1.66
CA ASP A 170 3.92 10.36 1.90
C ASP A 170 3.20 10.62 0.56
N VAL A 171 2.42 9.64 0.13
CA VAL A 171 1.73 9.62 -1.17
C VAL A 171 0.24 9.68 -0.91
N VAL A 172 -0.40 10.71 -1.44
CA VAL A 172 -1.85 10.90 -1.41
C VAL A 172 -2.47 10.22 -2.63
N ILE A 173 -3.59 9.54 -2.44
CA ILE A 173 -4.36 8.95 -3.54
C ILE A 173 -5.85 9.23 -3.36
N ASP A 174 -6.54 9.25 -4.49
CA ASP A 174 -8.00 9.16 -4.57
C ASP A 174 -8.46 7.69 -4.42
N ASP A 175 -9.65 7.47 -3.89
CA ASP A 175 -10.20 6.13 -3.62
C ASP A 175 -10.95 5.51 -4.81
N ARG A 176 -10.97 6.14 -5.98
CA ARG A 176 -11.52 5.53 -7.20
C ARG A 176 -10.71 4.29 -7.59
N LEU A 177 -11.36 3.13 -7.58
CA LEU A 177 -10.77 1.85 -7.91
C LEU A 177 -11.25 1.35 -9.29
N PRO A 178 -10.38 0.70 -10.08
CA PRO A 178 -10.76 0.12 -11.37
C PRO A 178 -11.65 -1.11 -11.19
N THR A 179 -12.82 -1.09 -11.83
CA THR A 179 -13.81 -2.15 -11.79
C THR A 179 -14.20 -2.65 -13.19
N TYR A 180 -14.69 -3.87 -13.26
CA TYR A 180 -15.28 -4.47 -14.45
C TYR A 180 -16.56 -5.21 -14.04
N TYR A 181 -17.69 -4.80 -14.60
CA TYR A 181 -19.04 -5.24 -14.16
C TYR A 181 -19.27 -5.10 -12.64
N GLY A 182 -18.80 -3.98 -12.07
CA GLY A 182 -18.97 -3.68 -10.63
C GLY A 182 -18.08 -4.49 -9.70
N LYS A 183 -17.13 -5.29 -10.22
CA LYS A 183 -16.14 -6.03 -9.42
C LYS A 183 -14.76 -5.42 -9.55
N LEU A 184 -14.00 -5.39 -8.46
CA LEU A 184 -12.61 -4.95 -8.47
C LEU A 184 -11.77 -5.82 -9.41
N VAL A 185 -10.92 -5.18 -10.21
CA VAL A 185 -10.09 -5.84 -11.24
C VAL A 185 -8.74 -6.30 -10.69
N TYR A 186 -8.22 -5.56 -9.71
CA TYR A 186 -6.91 -5.78 -9.12
C TYR A 186 -7.04 -6.41 -7.72
N LEU A 187 -6.11 -6.08 -6.83
CA LEU A 187 -6.11 -6.53 -5.44
C LEU A 187 -7.45 -6.20 -4.78
N HIS A 188 -8.01 -7.18 -4.08
CA HIS A 188 -9.23 -7.05 -3.29
C HIS A 188 -9.14 -7.96 -2.08
N SER A 189 -9.90 -7.64 -1.02
CA SER A 189 -10.04 -8.52 0.12
C SER A 189 -10.89 -9.75 -0.21
N SER A 190 -10.74 -10.78 0.61
CA SER A 190 -11.71 -11.88 0.66
C SER A 190 -13.07 -11.44 1.21
N GLN A 191 -13.10 -10.30 1.90
CA GLN A 191 -14.29 -9.67 2.46
C GLN A 191 -14.84 -8.66 1.46
N GLU A 192 -16.14 -8.68 1.18
CA GLU A 192 -16.73 -7.88 0.09
C GLU A 192 -16.72 -6.35 0.37
N ASN A 193 -16.63 -5.93 1.62
CA ASN A 193 -16.68 -4.53 2.04
C ASN A 193 -15.32 -3.99 2.53
N GLU A 194 -14.22 -4.67 2.19
CA GLU A 194 -12.84 -4.27 2.50
C GLU A 194 -11.99 -4.07 1.23
#